data_AF-A0A7V6CQJ8-F1
#
_entry.id   AF-A0A7V6CQJ8-F1
#
_cell.length_a   1.000
_cell.length_b   1.000
_cell.length_c   1.000
_cell.angle_alpha   90.00
_cell.angle_beta   90.00
_cell.angle_gamma   90.00
#
_symmetry.space_group_name_H-M   'P 1'
#
loop_
_entity.id
_entity.type
_entity.pdbx_description
1 polymer ?
#
loop_
_entity_poly.entity_id
_entity_poly.type
_entity_poly.pdbx_seq_one_letter_code
_entity_poly.pdbx_strand_id
1 'polypeptide(L)'
;SKNQITDVIPGVTLTLLSADATNPKRTTITLTRDYDGIKGSINNFINAYNSLVDFLKQNASFDKETLKGGVLFGDTTVSLIQDSLTRKITDVVQGLDGTLRALTQVGVQLGQDGKLTLDEGKLMQMLTSDLTGVSRLFIANGYATNPNIAFVSATDATRPSSSAGYEVVITQVATRATATASIAQTGASTVEERLTFSGRLFGDESYTLVIPAGSTIDDTIARINSDARLKNLVVASKDSNGKLVIQARNYGSASSFSVVSDQAASATNSGIGTTEIQAQGQDVAGTINGEPATGQGQFLTGNSDNPNTAGLQIRVMATAPGVYGAVVFTRGVADQVRQYAKSVTDIVNGDLTLASNTLRDQIKALDDQMQAIREEISRREQTLRQQFARLERVLSQMQSQSMRLAAMMSGMPSLRAA
;
A
#
# COMPACT_ATOMS: atom_id res chain seq x y z
N SER A 1 11.19 -31.12 -19.97
CA SER A 1 10.17 -31.40 -18.94
C SER A 1 10.82 -31.48 -17.57
N LYS A 2 10.21 -30.94 -16.52
CA LYS A 2 10.65 -31.06 -15.11
C LYS A 2 9.66 -31.92 -14.35
N ASN A 3 10.08 -32.57 -13.26
CA ASN A 3 9.19 -33.32 -12.34
C ASN A 3 8.33 -32.39 -11.45
N GLN A 4 8.01 -31.20 -11.95
CA GLN A 4 7.14 -30.20 -11.32
C GLN A 4 6.00 -29.90 -12.28
N ILE A 5 4.79 -30.15 -11.82
CA ILE A 5 3.54 -29.87 -12.53
C ILE A 5 2.89 -28.68 -11.83
N THR A 6 2.69 -27.60 -12.56
CA THR A 6 2.15 -26.32 -12.01
C THR A 6 0.87 -25.87 -12.72
N ASP A 7 0.42 -26.62 -13.71
CA ASP A 7 -0.62 -26.24 -14.67
C ASP A 7 -1.90 -27.08 -14.57
N VAL A 8 -1.86 -28.20 -13.83
CA VAL A 8 -3.03 -29.10 -13.69
C VAL A 8 -4.04 -28.58 -12.68
N ILE A 9 -3.58 -28.00 -11.57
CA ILE A 9 -4.45 -27.40 -10.54
C ILE A 9 -3.96 -25.98 -10.28
N PRO A 10 -4.78 -24.94 -10.56
CA PRO A 10 -4.40 -23.56 -10.31
C PRO A 10 -3.94 -23.34 -8.86
N GLY A 11 -2.77 -22.72 -8.69
CA GLY A 11 -2.19 -22.42 -7.37
C GLY A 11 -1.54 -23.62 -6.66
N VAL A 12 -1.47 -24.78 -7.30
CA VAL A 12 -0.82 -25.98 -6.74
C VAL A 12 0.40 -26.34 -7.57
N THR A 13 1.51 -26.60 -6.89
CA THR A 13 2.71 -27.21 -7.49
C THR A 13 2.82 -28.65 -7.02
N LEU A 14 2.68 -29.59 -7.96
CA LEU A 14 2.86 -31.02 -7.69
C LEU A 14 4.28 -31.41 -8.08
N THR A 15 5.05 -31.92 -7.11
CA THR A 15 6.38 -32.47 -7.37
C THR A 15 6.30 -33.99 -7.43
N LEU A 16 6.64 -34.58 -8.58
CA LEU A 16 6.67 -36.02 -8.77
C LEU A 16 7.96 -36.59 -8.18
N LEU A 17 7.84 -37.44 -7.16
CA LEU A 17 8.99 -37.98 -6.42
C LEU A 17 9.45 -39.34 -6.92
N SER A 18 8.53 -40.23 -7.30
CA SER A 18 8.84 -41.58 -7.76
C SER A 18 7.72 -42.13 -8.67
N ALA A 19 8.06 -43.10 -9.51
CA ALA A 19 7.12 -43.80 -10.38
C ALA A 19 7.39 -45.32 -10.35
N ASP A 20 6.32 -46.12 -10.42
CA ASP A 20 6.36 -47.57 -10.57
C ASP A 20 5.39 -47.95 -11.70
N ALA A 21 5.93 -48.35 -12.84
CA ALA A 21 5.15 -48.65 -14.04
C ALA A 21 4.40 -49.99 -13.95
N THR A 22 4.87 -50.89 -13.07
CA THR A 22 4.30 -52.23 -12.86
C THR A 22 3.19 -52.24 -11.82
N ASN A 23 3.28 -51.40 -10.80
CA ASN A 23 2.28 -51.25 -9.75
C ASN A 23 2.06 -49.76 -9.44
N PRO A 24 1.27 -49.03 -10.25
CA PRO A 24 1.05 -47.62 -10.04
C PRO A 24 0.40 -47.36 -8.69
N LYS A 25 1.15 -46.77 -7.76
CA LYS A 25 0.65 -46.37 -6.44
C LYS A 25 -0.34 -45.22 -6.59
N ARG A 26 -1.50 -45.34 -5.95
CA ARG A 26 -2.46 -44.24 -5.84
C ARG A 26 -2.13 -43.40 -4.61
N THR A 27 -2.06 -42.09 -4.79
CA THR A 27 -1.90 -41.11 -3.71
C THR A 27 -3.11 -40.20 -3.69
N THR A 28 -3.67 -39.98 -2.51
CA THR A 28 -4.74 -38.99 -2.29
C THR A 28 -4.13 -37.69 -1.81
N ILE A 29 -4.44 -36.59 -2.50
CA ILE A 29 -4.05 -35.24 -2.09
C ILE A 29 -5.29 -34.58 -1.49
N THR A 30 -5.17 -34.05 -0.28
CA THR A 30 -6.25 -33.33 0.40
C THR A 30 -5.84 -31.88 0.58
N LEU A 31 -6.68 -30.95 0.15
CA LEU A 31 -6.50 -29.53 0.39
C LEU A 31 -7.38 -29.10 1.56
N THR A 32 -6.75 -28.65 2.63
CA THR A 32 -7.42 -28.13 3.83
C THR A 32 -7.04 -26.68 4.07
N ARG A 33 -7.91 -25.95 4.76
CA ARG A 33 -7.60 -24.59 5.21
C ARG A 33 -6.59 -24.64 6.36
N ASP A 34 -5.60 -23.77 6.31
CA ASP A 34 -4.59 -23.62 7.36
C ASP A 34 -5.07 -22.62 8.44
N TYR A 35 -5.91 -23.11 9.36
CA TYR A 35 -6.39 -22.29 10.47
C TYR A 35 -5.27 -21.98 11.49
N ASP A 36 -4.26 -22.83 11.59
CA ASP A 36 -3.12 -22.63 12.50
C ASP A 36 -2.25 -21.46 12.04
N GLY A 37 -2.01 -21.31 10.74
CA GLY A 37 -1.32 -20.15 10.17
C GLY A 37 -2.04 -18.82 10.48
N ILE A 38 -3.37 -18.82 10.41
CA ILE A 38 -4.19 -17.64 10.74
C ILE A 38 -4.11 -17.31 12.23
N LYS A 39 -4.30 -18.32 13.10
CA LYS A 39 -4.17 -18.18 14.55
C LYS A 39 -2.77 -17.66 14.93
N GLY A 40 -1.72 -18.19 14.33
CA GLY A 40 -0.35 -17.73 14.52
C GLY A 40 -0.17 -16.25 14.16
N SER A 41 -0.76 -15.80 13.05
CA SER A 41 -0.73 -14.39 12.65
C SER A 41 -1.45 -13.47 13.63
N ILE A 42 -2.60 -13.90 14.17
CA ILE A 42 -3.36 -13.16 15.18
C ILE A 42 -2.58 -13.09 16.51
N ASN A 43 -1.99 -14.20 16.95
CA ASN A 43 -1.15 -14.23 18.14
C ASN A 43 0.08 -13.32 18.00
N ASN A 44 0.71 -13.27 16.84
CA ASN A 44 1.83 -12.36 16.58
C ASN A 44 1.40 -10.88 16.68
N PHE A 45 0.22 -10.53 16.15
CA PHE A 45 -0.35 -9.20 16.29
C PHE A 45 -0.61 -8.84 17.76
N ILE A 46 -1.24 -9.74 18.51
CA ILE A 46 -1.51 -9.57 19.95
C ILE A 46 -0.20 -9.40 20.74
N ASN A 47 0.80 -10.23 20.47
CA ASN A 47 2.09 -10.16 21.15
C ASN A 47 2.83 -8.86 20.85
N ALA A 48 2.78 -8.36 19.62
CA ALA A 48 3.38 -7.08 19.25
C ALA A 48 2.71 -5.90 19.99
N TYR A 49 1.37 -5.89 20.07
CA TYR A 49 0.64 -4.89 20.85
C TYR A 49 0.96 -4.99 22.34
N ASN A 50 0.95 -6.20 22.92
CA ASN A 50 1.26 -6.40 24.33
C ASN A 50 2.70 -6.00 24.69
N SER A 51 3.65 -6.25 23.79
CA SER A 51 5.03 -5.82 23.95
C SER A 51 5.15 -4.29 23.96
N LEU A 52 4.37 -3.59 23.12
CA LEU A 52 4.29 -2.13 23.16
C LEU A 52 3.69 -1.64 24.48
N VAL A 53 2.60 -2.25 24.95
CA VAL A 53 1.98 -1.92 26.25
C VAL A 53 2.98 -2.10 27.39
N ASP A 54 3.75 -3.18 27.40
CA ASP A 54 4.79 -3.43 28.40
C ASP A 54 5.92 -2.40 28.34
N PHE A 55 6.38 -2.06 27.13
CA PHE A 55 7.38 -1.01 26.93
C PHE A 55 6.89 0.35 27.45
N LEU A 56 5.64 0.73 27.14
CA LEU A 56 5.07 1.98 27.60
C LEU A 56 4.85 1.99 29.10
N LYS A 57 4.38 0.89 29.71
CA LYS A 57 4.29 0.79 31.18
C LYS A 57 5.64 0.93 31.84
N GLN A 58 6.70 0.34 31.29
CA GLN A 58 8.04 0.45 31.86
C GLN A 58 8.57 1.90 31.80
N ASN A 59 8.28 2.63 30.72
CA ASN A 59 8.88 3.93 30.46
C ASN A 59 8.00 5.12 30.83
N ALA A 60 6.69 4.98 30.90
CA ALA A 60 5.73 6.06 31.13
C ALA A 60 4.93 5.92 32.44
N SER A 61 5.23 4.91 33.28
CA SER A 61 4.57 4.74 34.59
C SER A 61 5.21 5.56 35.71
N PHE A 62 4.48 5.65 36.82
CA PHE A 62 4.97 6.18 38.09
C PHE A 62 4.86 5.11 39.17
N ASP A 63 5.98 4.81 39.79
CA ASP A 63 6.07 3.90 40.93
C ASP A 63 5.73 4.69 42.21
N LYS A 64 4.62 4.30 42.85
CA LYS A 64 4.13 4.94 44.08
C LYS A 64 4.96 4.61 45.32
N GLU A 65 5.73 3.53 45.29
CA GLU A 65 6.61 3.11 46.39
C GLU A 65 7.95 3.84 46.31
N THR A 66 8.57 3.90 45.13
CA THR A 66 9.86 4.57 44.97
C THR A 66 9.74 6.06 44.63
N LEU A 67 8.52 6.54 44.34
CA LEU A 67 8.22 7.90 43.87
C LEU A 67 8.98 8.29 42.60
N LYS A 68 9.33 7.31 41.76
CA LYS A 68 10.06 7.51 40.51
C LYS A 68 9.14 7.29 39.31
N GLY A 69 9.16 8.25 38.39
CA GLY A 69 8.58 8.10 37.06
C GLY A 69 9.59 7.46 36.09
N GLY A 70 9.09 6.71 35.11
CA GLY A 70 9.88 6.36 33.94
C GLY A 70 10.23 7.59 33.10
N VAL A 71 11.16 7.44 32.14
CA VAL A 71 11.70 8.55 31.34
C VAL A 71 10.66 9.28 30.46
N LEU A 72 9.51 8.66 30.21
CA LEU A 72 8.38 9.20 29.46
C LEU A 72 7.16 9.48 30.36
N PHE A 73 7.32 9.48 31.69
CA PHE A 73 6.22 9.76 32.60
C PHE A 73 5.67 11.17 32.35
N GLY A 74 4.36 11.25 32.10
CA GLY A 74 3.68 12.51 31.78
C GLY A 74 3.82 12.98 30.32
N ASP A 75 4.44 12.18 29.44
CA ASP A 75 4.54 12.50 28.02
C ASP A 75 3.16 12.38 27.34
N THR A 76 2.72 13.51 26.77
CA THR A 76 1.40 13.61 26.13
C THR A 76 1.35 12.91 24.78
N THR A 77 2.46 12.87 24.03
CA THR A 77 2.56 12.17 22.74
C THR A 77 2.42 10.68 22.95
N VAL A 78 3.10 10.11 23.94
CA VAL A 78 2.98 8.68 24.31
C VAL A 78 1.54 8.32 24.67
N SER A 79 0.90 9.15 25.50
CA SER A 79 -0.49 8.93 25.93
C SER A 79 -1.44 8.94 24.73
N LEU A 80 -1.30 9.91 23.82
CA LEU A 80 -2.10 10.01 22.60
C LEU A 80 -1.93 8.81 21.66
N ILE A 81 -0.71 8.28 21.55
CA ILE A 81 -0.41 7.09 20.74
C ILE A 81 -1.09 5.85 21.33
N GLN A 82 -0.96 5.64 22.64
CA GLN A 82 -1.57 4.52 23.33
C GLN A 82 -3.09 4.54 23.21
N ASP A 83 -3.71 5.71 23.43
CA ASP A 83 -5.15 5.90 23.33
C ASP A 83 -5.65 5.65 21.90
N SER A 84 -4.92 6.14 20.90
CA SER A 84 -5.29 5.99 19.49
C SER A 84 -5.17 4.54 19.00
N LEU A 85 -4.13 3.82 19.43
CA LEU A 85 -3.99 2.39 19.14
C LEU A 85 -5.09 1.57 19.80
N THR A 86 -5.37 1.84 21.07
CA THR A 86 -6.40 1.14 21.83
C THR A 86 -7.76 1.34 21.18
N ARG A 87 -8.13 2.59 20.85
CA ARG A 87 -9.37 2.89 20.11
C ARG A 87 -9.46 2.10 18.80
N LYS A 88 -8.43 2.13 17.96
CA LYS A 88 -8.41 1.40 16.67
C LYS A 88 -8.62 -0.10 16.83
N ILE A 89 -8.20 -0.67 17.97
CA ILE A 89 -8.37 -2.10 18.28
C ILE A 89 -9.77 -2.42 18.81
N THR A 90 -10.34 -1.51 19.60
CA THR A 90 -11.64 -1.72 20.25
C THR A 90 -12.84 -1.26 19.42
N ASP A 91 -12.62 -0.32 18.50
CA ASP A 91 -13.67 0.27 17.69
C ASP A 91 -14.28 -0.75 16.73
N VAL A 92 -15.54 -0.50 16.37
CA VAL A 92 -16.20 -1.28 15.33
C VAL A 92 -15.62 -0.93 13.95
N VAL A 93 -15.34 -1.95 13.15
CA VAL A 93 -14.84 -1.80 11.79
C VAL A 93 -15.96 -1.25 10.90
N GLN A 94 -15.73 -0.08 10.33
CA GLN A 94 -16.67 0.57 9.42
C GLN A 94 -16.85 -0.25 8.14
N GLY A 95 -18.10 -0.28 7.65
CA GLY A 95 -18.48 -0.97 6.41
C GLY A 95 -18.79 -2.45 6.58
N LEU A 96 -18.53 -3.04 7.76
CA LEU A 96 -19.02 -4.38 8.08
C LEU A 96 -20.45 -4.32 8.62
N ASP A 97 -21.30 -5.22 8.10
CA ASP A 97 -22.65 -5.48 8.55
C ASP A 97 -22.71 -6.75 9.44
N GLY A 98 -23.84 -6.95 10.12
CA GLY A 98 -24.09 -8.17 10.89
C GLY A 98 -23.30 -8.28 12.21
N THR A 99 -22.96 -9.53 12.57
CA THR A 99 -22.46 -9.93 13.89
C THR A 99 -20.94 -9.90 14.03
N LEU A 100 -20.18 -9.63 12.96
CA LEU A 100 -18.71 -9.59 12.96
C LEU A 100 -18.21 -8.21 12.55
N ARG A 101 -18.20 -7.29 13.53
CA ARG A 101 -17.79 -5.88 13.39
C ARG A 101 -16.70 -5.47 14.38
N ALA A 102 -16.38 -6.28 15.38
CA ALA A 102 -15.36 -6.00 16.39
C ALA A 102 -14.52 -7.25 16.71
N LEU A 103 -13.25 -7.05 17.12
CA LEU A 103 -12.36 -8.17 17.43
C LEU A 103 -12.80 -9.01 18.64
N THR A 104 -13.59 -8.43 19.55
CA THR A 104 -14.22 -9.14 20.67
C THR A 104 -15.15 -10.26 20.23
N GLN A 105 -15.72 -10.14 19.04
CA GLN A 105 -16.61 -11.15 18.45
C GLN A 105 -15.85 -12.35 17.88
N VAL A 106 -14.54 -12.21 17.64
CA VAL A 106 -13.64 -13.31 17.24
C VAL A 106 -12.73 -13.78 18.38
N GLY A 107 -12.97 -13.33 19.61
CA GLY A 107 -12.27 -13.82 20.80
C GLY A 107 -11.09 -12.97 21.27
N VAL A 108 -10.80 -11.82 20.63
CA VAL A 108 -9.75 -10.92 21.12
C VAL A 108 -10.33 -9.98 22.17
N GLN A 109 -9.79 -10.01 23.39
CA GLN A 109 -10.32 -9.24 24.53
C GLN A 109 -9.26 -8.29 25.08
N LEU A 110 -9.67 -7.07 25.44
CA LEU A 110 -8.83 -6.10 26.13
C LEU A 110 -8.98 -6.25 27.65
N GLY A 111 -7.89 -6.56 28.34
CA GLY A 111 -7.81 -6.66 29.79
C GLY A 111 -7.76 -5.29 30.47
N GLN A 112 -7.98 -5.26 31.79
CA GLN A 112 -7.88 -4.04 32.62
C GLN A 112 -6.46 -3.47 32.66
N ASP A 113 -5.47 -4.31 32.40
CA ASP A 113 -4.07 -3.92 32.28
C ASP A 113 -3.75 -3.36 30.88
N GLY A 114 -4.73 -3.22 29.99
CA GLY A 114 -4.55 -2.71 28.65
C GLY A 114 -3.90 -3.72 27.70
N LYS A 115 -3.75 -5.00 28.08
CA LYS A 115 -3.23 -6.05 27.19
C LYS A 115 -4.36 -6.78 26.47
N LEU A 116 -4.05 -7.31 25.30
CA LEU A 116 -4.93 -8.19 24.55
C LEU A 116 -4.72 -9.66 24.93
N THR A 117 -5.82 -10.40 24.96
CA THR A 117 -5.86 -11.86 25.13
C THR A 117 -6.71 -12.48 24.01
N LEU A 118 -6.48 -13.77 23.73
CA LEU A 118 -7.20 -14.51 22.70
C LEU A 118 -7.93 -15.71 23.30
N ASP A 119 -9.25 -15.76 23.07
CA ASP A 119 -10.04 -16.98 23.20
C ASP A 119 -9.90 -17.80 21.91
N GLU A 120 -8.98 -18.78 21.93
CA GLU A 120 -8.70 -19.63 20.77
C GLU A 120 -9.91 -20.49 20.36
N GLY A 121 -10.74 -20.90 21.33
CA GLY A 121 -11.94 -21.69 21.05
C GLY A 121 -12.96 -20.89 20.24
N LYS A 122 -13.22 -19.65 20.66
CA LYS A 122 -14.10 -18.72 19.95
C LYS A 122 -13.53 -18.33 18.58
N LEU A 123 -12.23 -18.10 18.48
CA LEU A 123 -11.58 -17.83 17.20
C LEU A 123 -11.79 -18.99 16.22
N MET A 124 -11.53 -20.23 16.66
CA MET A 124 -11.70 -21.43 15.82
C MET A 124 -13.16 -21.62 15.40
N GLN A 125 -14.12 -21.35 16.29
CA GLN A 125 -15.54 -21.36 15.95
C GLN A 125 -15.86 -20.35 14.82
N MET A 126 -15.35 -19.11 14.92
CA MET A 126 -15.61 -18.09 13.90
C MET A 126 -14.88 -18.37 12.58
N LEU A 127 -13.65 -18.88 12.62
CA LEU A 127 -12.88 -19.24 11.42
C LEU A 127 -13.52 -20.40 10.63
N THR A 128 -14.17 -21.33 11.32
CA THR A 128 -14.88 -22.44 10.69
C THR A 128 -16.24 -22.01 10.13
N SER A 129 -16.93 -21.07 10.78
CA SER A 129 -18.24 -20.57 10.32
C SER A 129 -18.15 -19.51 9.22
N ASP A 130 -17.25 -18.52 9.35
CA ASP A 130 -17.14 -17.38 8.44
C ASP A 130 -15.70 -16.83 8.38
N LEU A 131 -14.83 -17.58 7.68
CA LEU A 131 -13.45 -17.15 7.43
C LEU A 131 -13.37 -15.76 6.75
N THR A 132 -14.30 -15.45 5.85
CA THR A 132 -14.28 -14.18 5.10
C THR A 132 -14.64 -13.01 6.01
N GLY A 133 -15.61 -13.18 6.90
CA GLY A 133 -15.94 -12.20 7.95
C GLY A 133 -14.77 -11.98 8.90
N VAL A 134 -14.13 -13.05 9.37
CA VAL A 134 -12.92 -12.93 10.21
C VAL A 134 -11.80 -12.20 9.45
N SER A 135 -11.56 -12.53 8.19
CA SER A 135 -10.53 -11.85 7.39
C SER A 135 -10.81 -10.36 7.26
N ARG A 136 -12.06 -9.97 6.96
CA ARG A 136 -12.50 -8.57 6.85
C ARG A 136 -12.32 -7.77 8.15
N LEU A 137 -12.35 -8.42 9.31
CA LEU A 137 -12.07 -7.77 10.60
C LEU A 137 -10.60 -7.39 10.78
N PHE A 138 -9.67 -8.10 10.15
CA PHE A 138 -8.24 -7.85 10.33
C PHE A 138 -7.64 -7.06 9.16
N ILE A 139 -7.95 -7.41 7.91
CA ILE A 139 -7.28 -6.85 6.74
C ILE A 139 -8.17 -5.88 5.94
N ALA A 140 -7.53 -5.07 5.09
CA ALA A 140 -8.26 -4.32 4.07
C ALA A 140 -8.83 -5.29 3.03
N ASN A 141 -10.13 -5.17 2.74
CA ASN A 141 -10.83 -6.08 1.85
C ASN A 141 -12.07 -5.41 1.27
N GLY A 142 -12.58 -5.93 0.16
CA GLY A 142 -13.85 -5.49 -0.39
C GLY A 142 -14.59 -6.61 -1.09
N TYR A 143 -15.90 -6.44 -1.21
CA TYR A 143 -16.77 -7.33 -1.97
C TYR A 143 -17.79 -6.50 -2.75
N ALA A 144 -18.27 -7.05 -3.86
CA ALA A 144 -19.31 -6.43 -4.66
C ALA A 144 -20.66 -7.08 -4.38
N THR A 145 -21.73 -6.29 -4.49
CA THR A 145 -23.11 -6.79 -4.40
C THR A 145 -23.64 -7.31 -5.73
N ASN A 146 -22.89 -7.12 -6.83
CA ASN A 146 -23.25 -7.56 -8.17
C ASN A 146 -22.20 -8.51 -8.73
N PRO A 147 -22.57 -9.67 -9.34
CA PRO A 147 -21.62 -10.65 -9.86
C PRO A 147 -20.79 -10.16 -11.05
N ASN A 148 -21.23 -9.10 -11.74
CA ASN A 148 -20.47 -8.49 -12.83
C ASN A 148 -19.38 -7.53 -12.33
N ILE A 149 -19.28 -7.30 -11.02
CA ILE A 149 -18.25 -6.48 -10.40
C ILE A 149 -17.46 -7.35 -9.44
N ALA A 150 -16.14 -7.22 -9.45
CA ALA A 150 -15.27 -7.87 -8.47
C ALA A 150 -14.31 -6.85 -7.88
N PHE A 151 -14.17 -6.83 -6.56
CA PHE A 151 -13.08 -6.09 -5.90
C PHE A 151 -11.73 -6.70 -6.31
N VAL A 152 -10.74 -5.85 -6.59
CA VAL A 152 -9.40 -6.28 -6.99
C VAL A 152 -8.38 -5.81 -5.96
N SER A 153 -8.32 -4.50 -5.70
CA SER A 153 -7.36 -3.92 -4.77
C SER A 153 -7.80 -2.55 -4.27
N ALA A 154 -7.10 -2.05 -3.25
CA ALA A 154 -7.21 -0.70 -2.74
C ALA A 154 -5.82 -0.19 -2.33
N THR A 155 -5.63 1.12 -2.31
CA THR A 155 -4.38 1.76 -1.82
C THR A 155 -4.59 2.33 -0.42
N ASP A 156 -3.56 2.83 0.26
CA ASP A 156 -3.71 3.50 1.56
C ASP A 156 -4.68 4.71 1.52
N ALA A 157 -4.88 5.33 0.36
CA ALA A 157 -5.75 6.50 0.20
C ALA A 157 -7.26 6.14 0.20
N THR A 158 -7.61 4.89 -0.11
CA THR A 158 -9.02 4.46 -0.19
C THR A 158 -9.68 4.52 1.19
N ARG A 159 -10.85 5.13 1.29
CA ARG A 159 -11.62 5.19 2.55
C ARG A 159 -12.59 4.01 2.63
N PRO A 160 -12.84 3.46 3.85
CA PRO A 160 -13.87 2.45 4.02
C PRO A 160 -15.25 3.01 3.65
N SER A 161 -16.06 2.20 2.98
CA SER A 161 -17.43 2.56 2.63
C SER A 161 -18.37 2.44 3.83
N SER A 162 -19.60 2.93 3.69
CA SER A 162 -20.70 2.48 4.57
C SER A 162 -21.04 1.01 4.29
N SER A 163 -21.91 0.42 5.10
CA SER A 163 -22.46 -0.93 4.83
C SER A 163 -23.29 -1.00 3.55
N ALA A 164 -23.75 0.13 3.01
CA ALA A 164 -24.41 0.19 1.70
C ALA A 164 -23.41 0.07 0.54
N GLY A 165 -22.11 0.29 0.79
CA GLY A 165 -21.07 0.28 -0.22
C GLY A 165 -21.01 1.54 -1.07
N TYR A 166 -20.06 1.55 -1.99
CA TYR A 166 -19.90 2.56 -3.03
C TYR A 166 -20.62 2.11 -4.30
N GLU A 167 -21.62 2.87 -4.74
CA GLU A 167 -22.37 2.58 -5.96
C GLU A 167 -21.43 2.56 -7.18
N VAL A 168 -21.61 1.58 -8.07
CA VAL A 168 -20.83 1.46 -9.31
C VAL A 168 -21.73 1.74 -10.49
N VAL A 169 -21.37 2.75 -11.29
CA VAL A 169 -22.08 3.12 -12.52
C VAL A 169 -21.15 2.97 -13.70
N ILE A 170 -21.55 2.19 -14.69
CA ILE A 170 -20.79 1.95 -15.92
C ILE A 170 -21.42 2.76 -17.05
N THR A 171 -20.65 3.66 -17.66
CA THR A 171 -21.07 4.49 -18.80
C THR A 171 -20.61 3.92 -20.12
N GLN A 172 -19.52 3.14 -20.13
CA GLN A 172 -19.01 2.42 -21.31
C GLN A 172 -18.48 1.06 -20.87
N VAL A 173 -18.83 0.00 -21.60
CA VAL A 173 -18.32 -1.34 -21.34
C VAL A 173 -16.98 -1.59 -22.03
N ALA A 174 -16.16 -2.42 -21.42
CA ALA A 174 -14.92 -2.84 -22.05
C ALA A 174 -15.19 -3.77 -23.24
N THR A 175 -14.50 -3.56 -24.36
CA THR A 175 -14.57 -4.44 -25.54
C THR A 175 -13.20 -4.93 -25.97
N ARG A 176 -13.18 -6.05 -26.70
CA ARG A 176 -11.99 -6.57 -27.37
C ARG A 176 -11.97 -6.08 -28.81
N ALA A 177 -10.80 -5.62 -29.26
CA ALA A 177 -10.57 -5.33 -30.67
C ALA A 177 -10.86 -6.59 -31.50
N THR A 178 -11.73 -6.48 -32.50
CA THR A 178 -12.11 -7.59 -33.37
C THR A 178 -12.07 -7.13 -34.84
N ALA A 179 -11.26 -7.80 -35.66
CA ALA A 179 -11.24 -7.67 -37.11
C ALA A 179 -12.01 -8.84 -37.72
N THR A 180 -12.96 -8.55 -38.62
CA THR A 180 -13.70 -9.58 -39.37
C THR A 180 -13.43 -9.39 -40.85
N ALA A 181 -13.01 -10.45 -41.53
CA ALA A 181 -12.77 -10.46 -42.96
C ALA A 181 -13.99 -9.99 -43.76
N SER A 182 -13.74 -9.38 -44.92
CA SER A 182 -14.80 -8.88 -45.80
C SER A 182 -15.54 -10.02 -46.51
N ILE A 183 -14.79 -11.05 -46.94
CA ILE A 183 -15.29 -12.19 -47.71
C ILE A 183 -14.97 -13.50 -46.97
N ALA A 184 -15.85 -14.50 -47.09
CA ALA A 184 -15.60 -15.84 -46.56
C ALA A 184 -14.69 -16.63 -47.51
N GLN A 185 -13.70 -17.32 -46.97
CA GLN A 185 -12.87 -18.23 -47.75
C GLN A 185 -13.63 -19.54 -47.98
N THR A 186 -13.99 -19.83 -49.23
CA THR A 186 -14.70 -21.05 -49.62
C THR A 186 -13.84 -22.03 -50.42
N GLY A 187 -12.64 -21.63 -50.83
CA GLY A 187 -11.63 -22.48 -51.47
C GLY A 187 -10.23 -22.24 -50.92
N ALA A 188 -9.33 -23.21 -51.10
CA ALA A 188 -7.93 -23.09 -50.70
C ALA A 188 -7.23 -21.93 -51.43
N SER A 189 -6.26 -21.30 -50.77
CA SER A 189 -5.52 -20.17 -51.36
C SER A 189 -4.79 -20.58 -52.63
N THR A 190 -4.88 -19.79 -53.69
CA THR A 190 -4.21 -20.11 -54.98
C THR A 190 -2.77 -19.60 -55.03
N VAL A 191 -2.44 -18.64 -54.19
CA VAL A 191 -1.15 -17.93 -54.13
C VAL A 191 -0.78 -17.65 -52.66
N GLU A 192 0.49 -17.33 -52.42
CA GLU A 192 0.96 -16.86 -51.11
C GLU A 192 0.34 -15.50 -50.77
N GLU A 193 -0.16 -15.35 -49.54
CA GLU A 193 -0.75 -14.10 -49.02
C GLU A 193 0.06 -13.60 -47.82
N ARG A 194 0.24 -12.28 -47.70
CA ARG A 194 0.88 -11.63 -46.54
C ARG A 194 -0.16 -10.81 -45.78
N LEU A 195 -0.44 -11.23 -44.54
CA LEU A 195 -1.22 -10.43 -43.59
C LEU A 195 -0.29 -9.57 -42.75
N THR A 196 -0.41 -8.26 -42.87
CA THR A 196 0.34 -7.30 -42.05
C THR A 196 -0.53 -6.78 -40.92
N PHE A 197 -0.07 -7.00 -39.70
CA PHE A 197 -0.66 -6.52 -38.45
C PHE A 197 0.10 -5.31 -37.93
N SER A 198 -0.60 -4.32 -37.38
CA SER A 198 0.02 -3.12 -36.80
C SER A 198 -0.86 -2.51 -35.69
N GLY A 199 -0.40 -1.41 -35.09
CA GLY A 199 -1.14 -0.64 -34.08
C GLY A 199 -0.69 -0.91 -32.64
N ARG A 200 -1.44 -0.37 -31.68
CA ARG A 200 -1.03 -0.31 -30.26
C ARG A 200 -0.78 -1.68 -29.63
N LEU A 201 -1.54 -2.70 -30.02
CA LEU A 201 -1.34 -4.09 -29.59
C LEU A 201 0.06 -4.63 -29.97
N PHE A 202 0.65 -4.08 -31.02
CA PHE A 202 1.96 -4.43 -31.56
C PHE A 202 3.05 -3.40 -31.19
N GLY A 203 2.79 -2.50 -30.23
CA GLY A 203 3.72 -1.43 -29.88
C GLY A 203 3.93 -0.42 -31.00
N ASP A 204 2.92 -0.27 -31.86
CA ASP A 204 2.94 0.56 -33.08
C ASP A 204 3.98 0.11 -34.13
N GLU A 205 4.52 -1.11 -34.00
CA GLU A 205 5.31 -1.79 -35.02
C GLU A 205 4.44 -2.67 -35.93
N SER A 206 4.95 -2.97 -37.13
CA SER A 206 4.28 -3.87 -38.07
C SER A 206 4.83 -5.30 -37.98
N TYR A 207 3.95 -6.29 -38.05
CA TYR A 207 4.27 -7.71 -38.12
C TYR A 207 3.58 -8.37 -39.31
N THR A 208 4.33 -9.04 -40.18
CA THR A 208 3.77 -9.71 -41.35
C THR A 208 3.77 -11.23 -41.17
N LEU A 209 2.59 -11.83 -41.27
CA LEU A 209 2.37 -13.26 -41.32
C LEU A 209 2.21 -13.71 -42.78
N VAL A 210 3.04 -14.66 -43.20
CA VAL A 210 2.94 -15.26 -44.54
C VAL A 210 2.02 -16.49 -44.51
N ILE A 211 0.97 -16.50 -45.33
CA ILE A 211 0.06 -17.63 -45.52
C ILE A 211 0.45 -18.32 -46.84
N PRO A 212 0.94 -19.58 -46.81
CA PRO A 212 1.33 -20.30 -48.02
C PRO A 212 0.15 -20.53 -48.97
N ALA A 213 0.45 -20.66 -50.27
CA ALA A 213 -0.51 -21.18 -51.24
C ALA A 213 -1.01 -22.58 -50.82
N GLY A 214 -2.26 -22.89 -51.13
CA GLY A 214 -2.94 -24.12 -50.71
C GLY A 214 -3.57 -24.07 -49.31
N SER A 215 -3.36 -23.00 -48.53
CA SER A 215 -3.94 -22.87 -47.18
C SER A 215 -5.46 -22.77 -47.22
N THR A 216 -6.13 -23.52 -46.36
CA THR A 216 -7.56 -23.35 -46.05
C THR A 216 -7.75 -22.28 -44.97
N ILE A 217 -9.01 -21.93 -44.67
CA ILE A 217 -9.33 -21.05 -43.54
C ILE A 217 -8.87 -21.64 -42.21
N ASP A 218 -9.00 -22.95 -42.04
CA ASP A 218 -8.60 -23.63 -40.81
C ASP A 218 -7.08 -23.66 -40.66
N ASP A 219 -6.33 -23.79 -41.77
CA ASP A 219 -4.87 -23.64 -41.77
C ASP A 219 -4.45 -22.21 -41.37
N THR A 220 -5.14 -21.20 -41.91
CA THR A 220 -4.91 -19.79 -41.58
C THR A 220 -5.17 -19.52 -40.10
N ILE A 221 -6.29 -20.01 -39.57
CA ILE A 221 -6.65 -19.92 -38.15
C ILE A 221 -5.58 -20.61 -37.28
N ALA A 222 -5.19 -21.84 -37.63
CA ALA A 222 -4.17 -22.58 -36.89
C ALA A 222 -2.82 -21.84 -36.92
N ARG A 223 -2.45 -21.25 -38.06
CA ARG A 223 -1.22 -20.48 -38.21
C ARG A 223 -1.21 -19.24 -37.34
N ILE A 224 -2.28 -18.44 -37.33
CA ILE A 224 -2.40 -17.26 -36.44
C ILE A 224 -2.33 -17.69 -34.96
N ASN A 225 -3.06 -18.75 -34.59
CA ASN A 225 -3.16 -19.19 -33.20
C ASN A 225 -1.89 -19.87 -32.67
N SER A 226 -1.00 -20.36 -33.54
CA SER A 226 0.28 -20.99 -33.19
C SER A 226 1.50 -20.10 -33.40
N ASP A 227 1.35 -19.01 -34.14
CA ASP A 227 2.42 -18.07 -34.45
C ASP A 227 3.07 -17.48 -33.17
N ALA A 228 4.40 -17.39 -33.17
CA ALA A 228 5.17 -17.02 -31.99
C ALA A 228 4.88 -15.57 -31.51
N ARG A 229 4.53 -14.66 -32.42
CA ARG A 229 4.19 -13.26 -32.10
C ARG A 229 2.70 -13.10 -31.83
N LEU A 230 1.83 -13.80 -32.56
CA LEU A 230 0.39 -13.60 -32.50
C LEU A 230 -0.32 -14.42 -31.41
N LYS A 231 0.17 -15.62 -31.07
CA LYS A 231 -0.55 -16.57 -30.19
C LYS A 231 -0.92 -16.01 -28.82
N ASN A 232 -0.17 -15.04 -28.30
CA ASN A 232 -0.40 -14.39 -27.01
C ASN A 232 -1.14 -13.05 -27.12
N LEU A 233 -1.35 -12.54 -28.33
CA LEU A 233 -1.97 -11.23 -28.59
C LEU A 233 -3.40 -11.38 -29.11
N VAL A 234 -3.61 -12.31 -30.05
CA VAL A 234 -4.89 -12.50 -30.73
C VAL A 234 -5.33 -13.97 -30.72
N VAL A 235 -6.60 -14.18 -31.03
CA VAL A 235 -7.21 -15.47 -31.35
C VAL A 235 -7.91 -15.34 -32.69
N ALA A 236 -7.58 -16.22 -33.62
CA ALA A 236 -8.30 -16.38 -34.88
C ALA A 236 -9.40 -17.44 -34.75
N SER A 237 -10.52 -17.20 -35.42
CA SER A 237 -11.69 -18.08 -35.50
C SER A 237 -12.45 -17.81 -36.80
N LYS A 238 -13.59 -18.48 -37.01
CA LYS A 238 -14.52 -18.19 -38.11
C LYS A 238 -15.90 -17.85 -37.56
N ASP A 239 -16.57 -16.87 -38.17
CA ASP A 239 -17.95 -16.51 -37.83
C ASP A 239 -18.96 -17.53 -38.38
N SER A 240 -20.25 -17.30 -38.14
CA SER A 240 -21.33 -18.17 -38.66
C SER A 240 -21.42 -18.20 -40.20
N ASN A 241 -20.79 -17.26 -40.89
CA ASN A 241 -20.76 -17.15 -42.35
C ASN A 241 -19.44 -17.67 -42.95
N GLY A 242 -18.53 -18.23 -42.13
CA GLY A 242 -17.24 -18.74 -42.58
C GLY A 242 -16.19 -17.64 -42.85
N LYS A 243 -16.39 -16.41 -42.34
CA LYS A 243 -15.41 -15.33 -42.44
C LYS A 243 -14.38 -15.44 -41.34
N LEU A 244 -13.11 -15.16 -41.66
CA LEU A 244 -12.04 -15.10 -40.67
C LEU A 244 -12.32 -13.97 -39.66
N VAL A 245 -12.28 -14.29 -38.37
CA VAL A 245 -12.39 -13.34 -37.26
C VAL A 245 -11.11 -13.40 -36.44
N ILE A 246 -10.46 -12.27 -36.28
CA ILE A 246 -9.27 -12.11 -35.45
C ILE A 246 -9.65 -11.19 -34.29
N GLN A 247 -9.58 -11.71 -33.06
CA GLN A 247 -9.94 -10.97 -31.85
C GLN A 247 -8.73 -10.84 -30.92
N ALA A 248 -8.50 -9.66 -30.37
CA ALA A 248 -7.50 -9.47 -29.32
C ALA A 248 -7.86 -10.26 -28.05
N ARG A 249 -6.87 -10.87 -27.39
CA ARG A 249 -7.10 -11.63 -26.15
C ARG A 249 -7.50 -10.72 -24.99
N ASN A 250 -6.96 -9.51 -24.97
CA ASN A 250 -7.18 -8.55 -23.91
C ASN A 250 -8.25 -7.53 -24.32
N TYR A 251 -8.96 -7.03 -23.32
CA TYR A 251 -9.91 -5.93 -23.46
C TYR A 251 -9.14 -4.59 -23.49
N GLY A 252 -9.80 -3.55 -23.99
CA GLY A 252 -9.31 -2.18 -23.83
C GLY A 252 -8.66 -1.58 -25.08
N SER A 253 -8.48 -0.26 -25.03
CA SER A 253 -7.94 0.52 -26.15
C SER A 253 -6.49 0.18 -26.49
N ALA A 254 -5.70 -0.24 -25.49
CA ALA A 254 -4.35 -0.74 -25.67
C ALA A 254 -4.27 -2.01 -26.51
N SER A 255 -5.38 -2.75 -26.64
CA SER A 255 -5.46 -3.98 -27.44
C SER A 255 -5.90 -3.72 -28.89
N SER A 256 -6.03 -2.46 -29.30
CA SER A 256 -6.42 -2.09 -30.66
C SER A 256 -5.32 -2.42 -31.67
N PHE A 257 -5.71 -2.89 -32.84
CA PHE A 257 -4.80 -3.28 -33.91
C PHE A 257 -5.44 -3.07 -35.28
N SER A 258 -4.60 -3.07 -36.30
CA SER A 258 -5.02 -3.12 -37.69
C SER A 258 -4.53 -4.41 -38.35
N VAL A 259 -5.25 -4.88 -39.37
CA VAL A 259 -4.81 -5.97 -40.24
C VAL A 259 -5.14 -5.65 -41.69
N VAL A 260 -4.20 -5.94 -42.59
CA VAL A 260 -4.36 -5.75 -44.05
C VAL A 260 -3.67 -6.89 -44.80
N SER A 261 -4.26 -7.30 -45.92
CA SER A 261 -3.68 -8.28 -46.84
C SER A 261 -2.95 -7.57 -47.99
N ASP A 262 -1.91 -8.19 -48.53
CA ASP A 262 -1.29 -7.78 -49.80
C ASP A 262 -2.14 -8.17 -51.03
N GLN A 263 -3.27 -8.85 -50.83
CA GLN A 263 -4.19 -9.27 -51.89
C GLN A 263 -5.60 -8.73 -51.68
N ALA A 264 -6.32 -8.51 -52.80
CA ALA A 264 -7.73 -8.16 -52.75
C ALA A 264 -8.55 -9.30 -52.12
N ALA A 265 -9.56 -8.97 -51.32
CA ALA A 265 -10.38 -9.99 -50.64
C ALA A 265 -11.04 -10.91 -51.69
N SER A 266 -10.96 -12.22 -51.48
CA SER A 266 -11.50 -13.23 -52.40
C SER A 266 -11.98 -14.47 -51.63
N ALA A 267 -12.76 -15.32 -52.30
CA ALA A 267 -13.15 -16.63 -51.80
C ALA A 267 -11.97 -17.62 -51.68
N THR A 268 -10.82 -17.29 -52.27
CA THR A 268 -9.60 -18.12 -52.32
C THR A 268 -8.41 -17.43 -51.62
N ASN A 269 -8.65 -16.68 -50.54
CA ASN A 269 -7.64 -16.16 -49.62
C ASN A 269 -8.28 -15.87 -48.25
N SER A 270 -7.56 -15.23 -47.32
CA SER A 270 -8.06 -14.93 -45.96
C SER A 270 -9.35 -14.10 -45.91
N GLY A 271 -9.68 -13.40 -46.99
CA GLY A 271 -10.82 -12.52 -47.10
C GLY A 271 -10.64 -11.14 -46.44
N ILE A 272 -9.46 -10.83 -45.87
CA ILE A 272 -9.17 -9.53 -45.23
C ILE A 272 -9.17 -8.40 -46.28
N GLY A 273 -8.41 -8.57 -47.37
CA GLY A 273 -8.32 -7.58 -48.45
C GLY A 273 -7.26 -6.49 -48.24
N THR A 274 -7.06 -5.67 -49.27
CA THR A 274 -6.08 -4.57 -49.29
C THR A 274 -6.54 -3.30 -48.57
N THR A 275 -7.79 -3.24 -48.11
CA THR A 275 -8.28 -2.15 -47.27
C THR A 275 -8.02 -2.52 -45.82
N GLU A 276 -7.27 -1.67 -45.12
CA GLU A 276 -6.94 -1.88 -43.70
C GLU A 276 -8.22 -2.00 -42.85
N ILE A 277 -8.30 -3.08 -42.08
CA ILE A 277 -9.35 -3.25 -41.07
C ILE A 277 -8.81 -2.75 -39.74
N GLN A 278 -9.37 -1.65 -39.24
CA GLN A 278 -9.03 -1.10 -37.92
C GLN A 278 -9.93 -1.72 -36.85
N ALA A 279 -9.37 -2.59 -36.03
CA ALA A 279 -10.04 -3.22 -34.90
C ALA A 279 -9.76 -2.42 -33.62
N GLN A 280 -10.79 -1.82 -33.05
CA GLN A 280 -10.67 -1.01 -31.83
C GLN A 280 -11.23 -1.76 -30.62
N GLY A 281 -10.43 -1.80 -29.55
CA GLY A 281 -10.91 -2.17 -28.22
C GLY A 281 -11.29 -0.91 -27.44
N GLN A 282 -12.22 -1.04 -26.49
CA GLN A 282 -12.61 0.05 -25.61
C GLN A 282 -12.35 -0.32 -24.17
N ASP A 283 -11.85 0.63 -23.39
CA ASP A 283 -11.73 0.49 -21.94
C ASP A 283 -13.10 0.70 -21.30
N VAL A 284 -13.33 0.07 -20.15
CA VAL A 284 -14.49 0.38 -19.31
C VAL A 284 -14.45 1.86 -18.89
N ALA A 285 -15.59 2.54 -18.86
CA ALA A 285 -15.71 3.87 -18.26
C ALA A 285 -16.87 3.91 -17.29
N GLY A 286 -16.76 4.72 -16.23
CA GLY A 286 -17.75 4.79 -15.19
C GLY A 286 -17.31 5.59 -13.98
N THR A 287 -18.12 5.52 -12.92
CA THR A 287 -17.86 6.14 -11.62
C THR A 287 -17.99 5.11 -10.50
N ILE A 288 -17.31 5.39 -9.38
CA ILE A 288 -17.42 4.64 -8.14
C ILE A 288 -17.81 5.65 -7.06
N ASN A 289 -18.93 5.43 -6.36
CA ASN A 289 -19.51 6.40 -5.41
C ASN A 289 -19.80 7.79 -6.03
N GLY A 290 -20.12 7.85 -7.33
CA GLY A 290 -20.26 9.11 -8.06
C GLY A 290 -18.92 9.84 -8.34
N GLU A 291 -17.80 9.32 -7.85
CA GLU A 291 -16.47 9.87 -8.10
C GLU A 291 -15.90 9.30 -9.42
N PRO A 292 -15.17 10.12 -10.21
CA PRO A 292 -14.63 9.68 -11.49
C PRO A 292 -13.61 8.56 -11.32
N ALA A 293 -13.63 7.59 -12.24
CA ALA A 293 -12.70 6.48 -12.23
C ALA A 293 -12.08 6.25 -13.61
N THR A 294 -10.81 5.87 -13.62
CA THR A 294 -10.03 5.60 -14.83
C THR A 294 -10.14 4.13 -15.23
N GLY A 295 -10.50 3.90 -16.48
CA GLY A 295 -10.61 2.57 -17.07
C GLY A 295 -9.34 2.08 -17.74
N GLN A 296 -9.05 0.79 -17.59
CA GLN A 296 -8.03 0.08 -18.35
C GLN A 296 -8.48 -1.36 -18.61
N GLY A 297 -8.85 -1.66 -19.85
CA GLY A 297 -9.52 -2.90 -20.21
C GLY A 297 -10.78 -3.08 -19.37
N GLN A 298 -10.84 -4.16 -18.59
CA GLN A 298 -11.95 -4.45 -17.69
C GLN A 298 -11.78 -3.85 -16.28
N PHE A 299 -10.69 -3.15 -15.99
CA PHE A 299 -10.43 -2.61 -14.66
C PHE A 299 -10.84 -1.15 -14.59
N LEU A 300 -11.59 -0.80 -13.55
CA LEU A 300 -12.00 0.56 -13.25
C LEU A 300 -11.37 0.96 -11.91
N THR A 301 -10.61 2.04 -11.89
CA THR A 301 -9.82 2.48 -10.72
C THR A 301 -10.20 3.90 -10.33
N GLY A 302 -10.60 4.13 -9.07
CA GLY A 302 -10.89 5.48 -8.59
C GLY A 302 -9.65 6.38 -8.66
N ASN A 303 -9.83 7.61 -9.15
CA ASN A 303 -8.75 8.55 -9.42
C ASN A 303 -8.04 9.00 -8.13
N SER A 304 -6.76 9.39 -8.23
CA SER A 304 -5.92 9.70 -7.06
C SER A 304 -6.38 10.89 -6.22
N ASP A 305 -7.14 11.80 -6.82
CA ASP A 305 -7.73 12.99 -6.21
C ASP A 305 -9.10 12.73 -5.56
N ASN A 306 -9.66 11.54 -5.72
CA ASN A 306 -10.94 11.17 -5.14
C ASN A 306 -10.87 11.14 -3.60
N PRO A 307 -11.82 11.77 -2.88
CA PRO A 307 -11.78 11.80 -1.43
C PRO A 307 -12.05 10.43 -0.78
N ASN A 308 -12.81 9.55 -1.44
CA ASN A 308 -13.17 8.25 -0.89
C ASN A 308 -12.58 7.07 -1.67
N THR A 309 -12.65 7.10 -3.00
CA THR A 309 -12.36 5.92 -3.84
C THR A 309 -10.95 5.92 -4.43
N ALA A 310 -10.06 6.82 -4.01
CA ALA A 310 -8.71 6.90 -4.56
C ALA A 310 -7.97 5.57 -4.47
N GLY A 311 -7.59 5.03 -5.64
CA GLY A 311 -6.90 3.75 -5.78
C GLY A 311 -7.75 2.50 -5.50
N LEU A 312 -9.07 2.63 -5.32
CA LEU A 312 -9.99 1.50 -5.29
C LEU A 312 -10.13 0.95 -6.70
N GLN A 313 -9.70 -0.28 -6.91
CA GLN A 313 -9.78 -0.96 -8.21
C GLN A 313 -10.80 -2.09 -8.17
N ILE A 314 -11.64 -2.12 -9.19
CA ILE A 314 -12.64 -3.15 -9.42
C ILE A 314 -12.47 -3.72 -10.83
N ARG A 315 -12.81 -4.99 -11.01
CA ARG A 315 -12.96 -5.61 -12.34
C ARG A 315 -14.42 -5.58 -12.73
N VAL A 316 -14.68 -5.16 -13.96
CA VAL A 316 -16.00 -4.98 -14.54
C VAL A 316 -16.21 -5.99 -15.66
N MET A 317 -17.24 -6.82 -15.51
CA MET A 317 -17.68 -7.84 -16.47
C MET A 317 -19.04 -7.46 -17.11
N ALA A 318 -19.45 -6.19 -16.97
CA ALA A 318 -20.65 -5.62 -17.57
C ALA A 318 -20.65 -5.77 -19.10
N THR A 319 -21.81 -6.11 -19.66
CA THR A 319 -22.02 -6.23 -21.12
C THR A 319 -22.82 -5.08 -21.71
N ALA A 320 -23.42 -4.22 -20.87
CA ALA A 320 -24.06 -2.98 -21.26
C ALA A 320 -23.83 -1.86 -20.21
N PRO A 321 -23.90 -0.58 -20.57
CA PRO A 321 -23.92 0.52 -19.60
C PRO A 321 -25.09 0.39 -18.60
N GLY A 322 -24.90 0.89 -17.38
CA GLY A 322 -25.92 0.84 -16.32
C GLY A 322 -25.34 0.90 -14.91
N VAL A 323 -26.22 0.75 -13.91
CA VAL A 323 -25.85 0.66 -12.49
C VAL A 323 -25.62 -0.80 -12.11
N TYR A 324 -24.47 -1.09 -11.50
CA TYR A 324 -24.02 -2.46 -11.18
C TYR A 324 -23.84 -2.67 -9.67
N GLY A 325 -24.83 -2.25 -8.90
CA GLY A 325 -24.82 -2.40 -7.44
C GLY A 325 -23.72 -1.56 -6.79
N ALA A 326 -23.13 -2.10 -5.73
CA ALA A 326 -22.16 -1.40 -4.90
C ALA A 326 -20.97 -2.28 -4.54
N VAL A 327 -19.84 -1.64 -4.27
CA VAL A 327 -18.65 -2.28 -3.72
C VAL A 327 -18.47 -1.82 -2.28
N VAL A 328 -18.59 -2.76 -1.36
CA VAL A 328 -18.33 -2.54 0.06
C VAL A 328 -16.84 -2.73 0.28
N PHE A 329 -16.16 -1.70 0.76
CA PHE A 329 -14.74 -1.75 1.10
C PHE A 329 -14.56 -1.45 2.58
N THR A 330 -13.80 -2.30 3.26
CA THR A 330 -13.56 -2.20 4.70
C THR A 330 -12.08 -2.27 4.99
N ARG A 331 -11.66 -1.56 6.05
CA ARG A 331 -10.31 -1.65 6.60
C ARG A 331 -10.38 -2.29 7.97
N GLY A 332 -9.97 -3.55 8.04
CA GLY A 332 -9.87 -4.25 9.32
C GLY A 332 -8.85 -3.61 10.26
N VAL A 333 -8.92 -4.02 11.53
CA VAL A 333 -8.15 -3.45 12.63
C VAL A 333 -6.64 -3.49 12.38
N ALA A 334 -6.11 -4.59 11.85
CA ALA A 334 -4.67 -4.70 11.62
C ALA A 334 -4.20 -3.70 10.54
N ASP A 335 -5.00 -3.45 9.51
CA ASP A 335 -4.69 -2.41 8.52
C ASP A 335 -4.81 -0.99 9.12
N GLN A 336 -5.82 -0.73 9.95
CA GLN A 336 -5.97 0.56 10.65
C GLN A 336 -4.81 0.83 11.62
N VAL A 337 -4.37 -0.19 12.37
CA VAL A 337 -3.21 -0.13 13.26
C VAL A 337 -1.93 0.07 12.45
N ARG A 338 -1.75 -0.67 11.34
CA ARG A 338 -0.59 -0.51 10.44
C ARG A 338 -0.51 0.91 9.89
N GLN A 339 -1.60 1.48 9.40
CA GLN A 339 -1.62 2.85 8.87
C GLN A 339 -1.31 3.88 9.94
N TYR A 340 -1.84 3.69 11.15
CA TYR A 340 -1.54 4.59 12.26
C TYR A 340 -0.08 4.48 12.72
N ALA A 341 0.44 3.26 12.84
CA ALA A 341 1.86 3.06 13.12
C ALA A 341 2.72 3.77 12.07
N LYS A 342 2.40 3.59 10.77
CA LYS A 342 3.08 4.28 9.67
C LYS A 342 3.01 5.80 9.78
N SER A 343 1.86 6.38 10.15
CA SER A 343 1.74 7.84 10.31
C SER A 343 2.54 8.36 11.50
N VAL A 344 2.54 7.65 12.63
CA VAL A 344 3.25 8.06 13.84
C VAL A 344 4.77 7.93 13.70
N THR A 345 5.23 6.90 12.97
CA THR A 345 6.65 6.63 12.74
C THR A 345 7.19 7.24 11.44
N ASP A 346 6.41 8.10 10.77
CA ASP A 346 6.87 8.74 9.54
C ASP A 346 8.09 9.62 9.83
N ILE A 347 9.15 9.42 9.03
CA ILE A 347 10.47 10.04 9.26
C ILE A 347 10.48 11.55 9.00
N VAL A 348 9.46 12.08 8.32
CA VAL A 348 9.38 13.49 7.95
C VAL A 348 8.33 14.19 8.83
N ASN A 349 7.12 13.65 8.87
CA ASN A 349 5.94 14.31 9.44
C ASN A 349 5.29 13.53 10.59
N GLY A 350 5.91 12.44 11.06
CA GLY A 350 5.31 11.61 12.09
C GLY A 350 5.34 12.26 13.47
N ASP A 351 4.34 11.94 14.30
CA ASP A 351 4.21 12.48 15.67
C ASP A 351 5.47 12.29 16.50
N LEU A 352 6.13 11.13 16.38
CA LEU A 352 7.39 10.84 17.08
C LEU A 352 8.56 11.66 16.54
N THR A 353 8.59 11.89 15.22
CA THR A 353 9.61 12.73 14.59
C THR A 353 9.47 14.18 15.06
N LEU A 354 8.24 14.70 15.11
CA LEU A 354 7.96 16.05 15.58
C LEU A 354 8.30 16.23 17.07
N ALA A 355 7.91 15.26 17.91
CA ALA A 355 8.27 15.26 19.33
C ALA A 355 9.80 15.22 19.52
N SER A 356 10.50 14.35 18.79
CA SER A 356 11.96 14.27 18.85
C SER A 356 12.65 15.56 18.40
N ASN A 357 12.16 16.21 17.35
CA ASN A 357 12.72 17.47 16.88
C ASN A 357 12.51 18.60 17.91
N THR A 358 11.33 18.66 18.52
CA THR A 358 11.04 19.65 19.57
C THR A 358 11.98 19.47 20.76
N LEU A 359 12.22 18.24 21.21
CA LEU A 359 13.17 17.95 22.29
C LEU A 359 14.61 18.34 21.90
N ARG A 360 15.03 18.11 20.65
CA ARG A 360 16.35 18.55 20.16
C ARG A 360 16.49 20.07 20.17
N ASP A 361 15.45 20.78 19.76
CA ASP A 361 15.46 22.25 19.75
C ASP A 361 15.50 22.83 21.17
N GLN A 362 14.79 22.19 22.12
CA GLN A 362 14.88 22.55 23.54
C GLN A 362 16.28 22.31 24.12
N ILE A 363 16.89 21.16 23.81
CA ILE A 363 18.28 20.86 24.23
C ILE A 363 19.22 21.93 23.69
N LYS A 364 19.10 22.27 22.41
CA LYS A 364 19.92 23.32 21.79
C LYS A 364 19.75 24.67 22.48
N ALA A 365 18.52 25.07 22.77
CA ALA A 365 18.25 26.33 23.47
C ALA A 365 18.86 26.34 24.89
N LEU A 366 18.81 25.21 25.60
CA LEU A 366 19.45 25.07 26.91
C LEU A 366 20.97 25.12 26.82
N ASP A 367 21.57 24.50 25.80
CA ASP A 367 23.00 24.56 25.54
C ASP A 367 23.47 26.00 25.27
N ASP A 368 22.72 26.73 24.45
CA ASP A 368 22.99 28.15 24.17
C ASP A 368 22.89 29.00 25.45
N GLN A 369 21.90 28.74 26.30
CA GLN A 369 21.76 29.41 27.61
C GLN A 369 22.93 29.11 28.55
N MET A 370 23.34 27.83 28.64
CA MET A 370 24.49 27.44 29.44
C MET A 370 25.76 28.13 28.97
N GLN A 371 25.95 28.26 27.66
CA GLN A 371 27.09 28.98 27.10
C GLN A 371 27.07 30.46 27.49
N ALA A 372 25.92 31.14 27.33
CA ALA A 372 25.79 32.55 27.70
C ALA A 372 26.07 32.79 29.20
N ILE A 373 25.57 31.92 30.08
CA ILE A 373 25.82 31.99 31.53
C ILE A 373 27.32 31.80 31.83
N ARG A 374 27.99 30.82 31.19
CA ARG A 374 29.44 30.60 31.35
C ARG A 374 30.25 31.83 30.96
N GLU A 375 29.88 32.49 29.86
CA GLU A 375 30.52 33.73 29.43
C GLU A 375 30.29 34.90 30.41
N GLU A 376 29.07 35.02 30.97
CA GLU A 376 28.76 36.02 31.99
C GLU A 376 29.56 35.80 33.28
N ILE A 377 29.62 34.58 33.78
CA ILE A 377 30.41 34.22 34.96
C ILE A 377 31.88 34.58 34.73
N SER A 378 32.45 34.25 33.56
CA SER A 378 33.83 34.61 33.23
C SER A 378 34.05 36.13 33.22
N ARG A 379 33.14 36.90 32.63
CA ARG A 379 33.21 38.38 32.63
C ARG A 379 33.11 38.95 34.05
N ARG A 380 32.25 38.39 34.89
CA ARG A 380 32.09 38.84 36.28
C ARG A 380 33.34 38.56 37.10
N GLU A 381 33.95 37.38 36.92
CA GLU A 381 35.22 37.02 37.56
C GLU A 381 36.33 38.00 37.17
N GLN A 382 36.49 38.32 35.88
CA GLN A 382 37.47 39.30 35.42
C GLN A 382 37.22 40.68 36.03
N THR A 383 35.96 41.12 36.09
CA THR A 383 35.59 42.41 36.70
C THR A 383 35.96 42.44 38.18
N LEU A 384 35.65 41.39 38.94
CA LEU A 384 35.99 41.28 40.36
C LEU A 384 37.51 41.28 40.57
N ARG A 385 38.27 40.54 39.74
CA ARG A 385 39.74 40.56 39.77
C ARG A 385 40.30 41.97 39.55
N GLN A 386 39.75 42.72 38.58
CA GLN A 386 40.16 44.10 38.33
C GLN A 386 39.82 45.05 39.49
N GLN A 387 38.64 44.90 40.10
CA GLN A 387 38.23 45.67 41.26
C GLN A 387 39.15 45.41 42.46
N PHE A 388 39.49 44.13 42.72
CA PHE A 388 40.40 43.74 43.78
C PHE A 388 41.80 44.33 43.58
N ALA A 389 42.37 44.22 42.36
CA ALA A 389 43.65 44.84 42.01
C ALA A 389 43.64 46.38 42.12
N ARG A 390 42.48 47.03 42.01
CA ARG A 390 42.33 48.48 42.24
C ARG A 390 42.29 48.80 43.74
N LEU A 391 41.57 48.00 44.53
CA LEU A 391 41.52 48.15 45.99
C LEU A 391 42.91 47.95 46.61
N GLU A 392 43.68 46.95 46.16
CA GLU A 392 45.07 46.75 46.62
C GLU A 392 45.94 47.99 46.36
N ARG A 393 45.80 48.62 45.18
CA ARG A 393 46.52 49.87 44.86
C ARG A 393 46.09 51.03 45.76
N VAL A 394 44.79 51.19 46.01
CA VAL A 394 44.29 52.23 46.92
C VAL A 394 44.77 51.99 48.34
N LEU A 395 44.72 50.74 48.84
CA LEU A 395 45.22 50.38 50.16
C LEU A 395 46.73 50.63 50.29
N SER A 396 47.52 50.26 49.28
CA SER A 396 48.95 50.57 49.24
C SER A 396 49.22 52.08 49.28
N GLN A 397 48.43 52.87 48.53
CA GLN A 397 48.51 54.33 48.58
C GLN A 397 48.10 54.89 49.95
N MET A 398 47.03 54.38 50.57
CA MET A 398 46.58 54.81 51.90
C MET A 398 47.58 54.42 52.99
N GLN A 399 48.20 53.23 52.93
CA GLN A 399 49.30 52.85 53.80
C GLN A 399 50.49 53.80 53.62
N SER A 400 50.86 54.15 52.38
CA SER A 400 51.91 55.13 52.11
C SER A 400 51.58 56.54 52.62
N GLN A 401 50.30 56.93 52.61
CA GLN A 401 49.84 58.22 53.15
C GLN A 401 49.77 58.20 54.67
N SER A 402 49.31 57.11 55.29
CA SER A 402 49.29 56.91 56.74
C SER A 402 50.70 56.94 57.31
N MET A 403 51.66 56.27 56.68
CA MET A 403 53.08 56.35 57.08
C MET A 403 53.62 57.79 56.97
N ARG A 404 53.23 58.54 55.95
CA ARG A 404 53.60 59.97 55.80
C ARG A 404 52.96 60.85 56.87
N LEU A 405 51.70 60.64 57.21
CA LEU A 405 50.99 61.36 58.27
C LEU A 405 51.55 61.02 59.65
N ALA A 406 51.87 59.75 59.91
CA ALA A 406 52.52 59.32 61.14
C ALA A 406 53.92 59.94 61.29
N ALA A 407 54.69 60.02 60.19
CA ALA A 407 55.97 60.73 60.18
C ALA A 407 55.80 62.24 60.42
N MET A 408 54.75 62.87 59.89
CA MET A 408 54.41 64.27 60.16
C MET A 408 53.99 64.51 61.63
N MET A 409 53.19 63.62 62.21
CA MET A 409 52.76 63.72 63.62
C MET A 409 53.91 63.44 64.60
N SER A 410 54.81 62.50 64.28
CA SER A 410 56.04 62.27 65.04
C SER A 410 57.06 63.42 64.90
N GLY A 411 56.92 64.24 63.85
CA GLY A 411 57.75 65.40 63.59
C GLY A 411 57.21 66.72 64.14
N MET A 412 56.04 66.73 64.81
CA MET A 412 55.56 67.92 65.52
C MET A 412 56.31 68.10 66.84
N PRO A 413 57.12 69.16 67.01
CA PRO A 413 57.77 69.44 68.28
C PRO A 413 56.72 69.88 69.30
N SER A 414 56.80 69.36 70.53
CA SER A 414 56.10 69.94 71.68
C SER A 414 56.42 71.44 71.76
N LEU A 415 55.42 72.31 71.67
CA LEU A 415 55.53 73.71 72.08
C LEU A 415 55.83 73.74 73.60
N ARG A 416 57.11 73.65 73.96
CA ARG A 416 57.59 73.99 75.30
C ARG A 416 57.85 75.49 75.33
N ALA A 417 57.05 76.16 76.16
CA ALA A 417 57.25 77.53 76.60
C ALA A 417 58.63 77.71 77.25
N ALA A 418 59.30 78.79 76.89
CA ALA A 418 60.23 79.55 77.71
C ALA A 418 60.13 81.02 77.27
#